data_AF-A0A960Q217-F1
#
_entry.id   AF-A0A960Q217-F1
#
_cell.length_a   1.000
_cell.length_b   1.000
_cell.length_c   1.000
_cell.angle_alpha   90.00
_cell.angle_beta   90.00
_cell.angle_gamma   90.00
#
_symmetry.space_group_name_H-M   'P 1'
#
loop_
_entity.id
_entity.type
_entity.pdbx_description
1 polymer ?
#
loop_
_entity_poly.entity_id
_entity_poly.type
_entity_poly.pdbx_seq_one_letter_code
_entity_poly.pdbx_strand_id
1 'polypeptide(L)'
;LTYIPGAQPWYDHKLQSFFGGVLVQGHDRGDHTPGNYNSVTKRRPFGQEFISLLFAWSVCRHVKSNAIVIARENGTIGIGAGQMSRVDACELALSKARFEGHSLQGAVLASDAFFPFPDAIEQAAAAGITAIIQPGGSVRDADVIAAADAAGIGMLFTGFRHFRH
;
A
#
# COMPACT_ATOMS: atom_id res chain seq x y z
N LEU A 1 -9.91 31.26 23.56
CA LEU A 1 -10.61 30.21 22.80
C LEU A 1 -11.96 30.78 22.38
N THR A 2 -12.10 31.14 21.10
CA THR A 2 -13.33 31.79 20.59
C THR A 2 -14.11 30.75 19.79
N TYR A 3 -15.33 30.45 20.22
CA TYR A 3 -16.26 29.60 19.49
C TYR A 3 -16.82 30.38 18.29
N ILE A 4 -16.74 29.82 17.08
CA ILE A 4 -17.36 30.37 15.87
C ILE A 4 -18.58 29.50 15.54
N PRO A 5 -19.82 30.00 15.70
CA PRO A 5 -21.03 29.27 15.34
C PRO A 5 -21.06 28.96 13.83
N GLY A 6 -21.31 27.69 13.47
CA GLY A 6 -21.36 27.23 12.07
C GLY A 6 -20.06 26.61 11.54
N ALA A 7 -18.97 26.61 12.31
CA ALA A 7 -17.77 25.86 11.96
C ALA A 7 -18.03 24.35 12.10
N GLN A 8 -17.66 23.58 11.07
CA GLN A 8 -17.57 22.12 11.14
C GLN A 8 -16.73 21.71 12.37
N PRO A 9 -17.06 20.61 13.06
CA PRO A 9 -16.35 20.23 14.28
C PRO A 9 -14.85 20.09 14.01
N TRP A 10 -14.03 20.83 14.76
CA TRP A 10 -12.58 20.86 14.62
C TRP A 10 -11.89 19.50 14.85
N TYR A 11 -12.59 18.55 15.49
CA TYR A 11 -12.14 17.16 15.65
C TYR A 11 -12.07 16.38 14.33
N ASP A 12 -12.67 16.87 13.25
CA ASP A 12 -12.66 16.19 11.94
C ASP A 12 -11.50 16.62 11.03
N HIS A 13 -10.55 17.38 11.58
CA HIS A 13 -9.40 17.89 10.86
C HIS A 13 -8.08 17.49 11.50
N LYS A 14 -7.15 17.05 10.65
CA LYS A 14 -5.76 16.83 11.01
C LYS A 14 -5.01 18.16 10.87
N LEU A 15 -4.37 18.56 11.96
CA LEU A 15 -3.47 19.72 11.99
C LEU A 15 -2.02 19.27 11.84
N GLN A 16 -1.25 19.94 11.01
CA GLN A 16 0.19 19.69 10.87
C GLN A 16 0.95 21.03 10.91
N SER A 17 1.76 21.22 11.94
CA SER A 17 2.56 22.42 12.11
C SER A 17 3.76 22.43 11.16
N PHE A 18 4.15 23.64 10.73
CA PHE A 18 5.40 23.90 10.02
C PHE A 18 5.93 25.28 10.45
N PHE A 19 7.13 25.64 10.01
CA PHE A 19 7.69 26.94 10.37
C PHE A 19 6.82 28.09 9.86
N GLY A 20 6.25 28.86 10.79
CA GLY A 20 5.41 30.02 10.48
C GLY A 20 3.93 29.72 10.25
N GLY A 21 3.44 28.50 10.47
CA GLY A 21 2.01 28.21 10.29
C GLY A 21 1.53 26.79 10.62
N VAL A 22 0.28 26.51 10.21
CA VAL A 22 -0.37 25.21 10.34
C VAL A 22 -1.12 24.85 9.06
N LEU A 23 -1.00 23.59 8.64
CA LEU A 23 -1.84 23.00 7.59
C LEU A 23 -3.04 22.31 8.24
N VAL A 24 -4.21 22.51 7.67
CA VAL A 24 -5.47 21.88 8.10
C VAL A 24 -5.97 21.01 6.95
N GLN A 25 -6.18 19.72 7.20
CA GLN A 25 -6.68 18.77 6.20
C GLN A 25 -7.74 17.85 6.80
N GLY A 26 -8.63 17.30 5.98
CA GLY A 26 -9.52 16.23 6.42
C GLY A 26 -8.74 14.97 6.83
N HIS A 27 -9.30 14.17 7.73
CA HIS A 27 -8.73 12.86 8.02
C HIS A 27 -8.88 11.91 6.82
N ASP A 28 -7.83 11.16 6.53
CA ASP A 28 -7.94 9.99 5.66
C ASP A 28 -8.79 8.92 6.36
N ARG A 29 -10.04 8.78 5.92
CA ARG A 29 -11.02 7.82 6.46
C ARG A 29 -10.95 6.43 5.79
N GLY A 30 -10.04 6.23 4.84
CA GLY A 30 -9.96 5.01 4.04
C GLY A 30 -10.85 5.07 2.80
N ASP A 31 -10.85 3.98 2.06
CA ASP A 31 -11.57 3.87 0.78
C ASP A 31 -13.08 3.98 0.97
N HIS A 32 -13.76 4.62 0.02
CA HIS A 32 -15.22 4.73 0.04
C HIS A 32 -15.92 3.39 -0.23
N THR A 33 -15.24 2.46 -0.89
CA THR A 33 -15.75 1.12 -1.21
C THR A 33 -14.72 0.03 -0.89
N PRO A 34 -14.41 -0.20 0.41
CA PRO A 34 -13.38 -1.17 0.79
C PRO A 34 -13.71 -2.57 0.26
N GLY A 35 -12.75 -3.19 -0.42
CA GLY A 35 -12.89 -4.53 -0.99
C GLY A 35 -13.57 -4.60 -2.35
N ASN A 36 -14.11 -3.48 -2.87
CA ASN A 36 -14.54 -3.38 -4.26
C ASN A 36 -13.42 -2.81 -5.11
N TYR A 37 -12.41 -3.64 -5.39
CA TYR A 37 -11.21 -3.25 -6.14
C TYR A 37 -11.14 -3.97 -7.48
N ASN A 38 -10.46 -3.34 -8.45
CA ASN A 38 -10.34 -3.88 -9.80
C ASN A 38 -9.16 -4.84 -9.90
N SER A 39 -9.42 -6.08 -10.29
CA SER A 39 -8.34 -7.01 -10.68
C SER A 39 -7.82 -6.62 -12.07
N VAL A 40 -6.56 -6.25 -12.17
CA VAL A 40 -5.98 -5.71 -13.42
C VAL A 40 -5.06 -6.69 -14.16
N THR A 41 -4.62 -7.75 -13.49
CA THR A 41 -3.85 -8.86 -14.07
C THR A 41 -4.74 -10.03 -14.49
N LYS A 42 -4.22 -10.92 -15.35
CA LYS A 42 -4.87 -12.16 -15.79
C LYS A 42 -5.20 -13.08 -14.62
N ARG A 43 -4.25 -13.26 -13.69
CA ARG A 43 -4.49 -13.99 -12.44
C ARG A 43 -5.25 -13.07 -11.50
N ARG A 44 -6.42 -13.53 -11.03
CA ARG A 44 -7.20 -12.84 -10.02
C ARG A 44 -6.81 -13.33 -8.63
N PRO A 45 -6.49 -12.47 -7.66
CA PRO A 45 -6.38 -12.88 -6.26
C PRO A 45 -7.71 -13.41 -5.73
N PHE A 46 -7.71 -14.54 -5.03
CA PHE A 46 -8.91 -15.15 -4.46
C PHE A 46 -8.64 -15.80 -3.10
N GLY A 47 -9.70 -16.17 -2.38
CA GLY A 47 -9.60 -16.88 -1.10
C GLY A 47 -8.73 -16.13 -0.09
N GLN A 48 -7.77 -16.84 0.51
CA GLN A 48 -6.91 -16.30 1.57
C GLN A 48 -6.02 -15.15 1.09
N GLU A 49 -5.52 -15.17 -0.15
CA GLU A 49 -4.71 -14.07 -0.68
C GLU A 49 -5.51 -12.77 -0.75
N PHE A 50 -6.77 -12.85 -1.17
CA PHE A 50 -7.64 -11.67 -1.23
C PHE A 50 -7.86 -11.08 0.16
N ILE A 51 -8.14 -11.91 1.17
CA ILE A 51 -8.30 -11.48 2.56
C ILE A 51 -7.00 -10.83 3.07
N SER A 52 -5.85 -11.46 2.80
CA SER A 52 -4.54 -10.92 3.19
C SER A 52 -4.23 -9.60 2.49
N LEU A 53 -4.67 -9.38 1.24
CA LEU A 53 -4.50 -8.11 0.54
C LEU A 53 -5.32 -7.00 1.21
N LEU A 54 -6.58 -7.28 1.58
CA LEU A 54 -7.42 -6.31 2.30
C LEU A 54 -6.80 -5.95 3.65
N PHE A 55 -6.26 -6.94 4.37
CA PHE A 55 -5.54 -6.72 5.61
C PHE A 55 -4.27 -5.87 5.39
N ALA A 56 -3.42 -6.26 4.45
CA ALA A 56 -2.18 -5.53 4.13
C ALA A 56 -2.47 -4.08 3.73
N TRP A 57 -3.51 -3.84 2.92
CA TRP A 57 -3.95 -2.52 2.51
C TRP A 57 -4.42 -1.65 3.69
N SER A 58 -5.24 -2.23 4.58
CA SER A 58 -5.70 -1.58 5.80
C SER A 58 -4.56 -1.22 6.76
N VAL A 59 -3.50 -2.02 6.80
CA VAL A 59 -2.29 -1.66 7.56
C VAL A 59 -1.48 -0.59 6.82
N CYS A 60 -1.30 -0.71 5.51
CA CYS A 60 -0.45 0.14 4.68
C CYS A 60 -0.80 1.63 4.81
N ARG A 61 -2.10 1.99 4.87
CA ARG A 61 -2.54 3.39 5.07
C ARG A 61 -2.04 4.06 6.35
N HIS A 62 -1.62 3.27 7.35
CA HIS A 62 -1.12 3.76 8.63
C HIS A 62 0.41 3.85 8.66
N VAL A 63 1.09 3.29 7.66
CA VAL A 63 2.55 3.26 7.56
C VAL A 63 3.05 4.55 6.89
N LYS A 64 4.21 5.03 7.32
CA LYS A 64 4.87 6.22 6.76
C LYS A 64 5.35 5.95 5.34
N SER A 65 5.03 6.83 4.41
CA SER A 65 5.36 6.72 2.99
C SER A 65 6.85 6.99 2.70
N ASN A 66 7.44 6.38 1.66
CA ASN A 66 6.85 5.35 0.80
C ASN A 66 6.76 4.02 1.55
N ALA A 67 5.58 3.39 1.49
CA ALA A 67 5.26 2.23 2.32
C ALA A 67 5.05 0.96 1.48
N ILE A 68 5.66 -0.13 1.95
CA ILE A 68 5.42 -1.48 1.48
C ILE A 68 5.11 -2.35 2.69
N VAL A 69 3.94 -2.99 2.68
CA VAL A 69 3.52 -3.94 3.72
C VAL A 69 3.40 -5.31 3.09
N ILE A 70 4.11 -6.28 3.66
CA ILE A 70 4.00 -7.68 3.30
C ILE A 70 3.20 -8.37 4.39
N ALA A 71 2.17 -9.09 3.98
CA ALA A 71 1.32 -9.85 4.88
C ALA A 71 1.17 -11.29 4.42
N ARG A 72 0.88 -12.15 5.37
CA ARG A 72 0.44 -13.53 5.15
C ARG A 72 -0.68 -13.81 6.12
N GLU A 73 -1.76 -14.39 5.62
CA GLU A 73 -2.99 -14.58 6.39
C GLU A 73 -3.48 -13.25 6.99
N ASN A 74 -3.50 -13.12 8.31
CA ASN A 74 -3.94 -11.92 9.02
C ASN A 74 -2.79 -11.22 9.78
N GLY A 75 -1.54 -11.48 9.40
CA GLY A 75 -0.35 -10.94 10.05
C GLY A 75 0.60 -10.25 9.07
N THR A 76 1.17 -9.12 9.50
CA THR A 76 2.28 -8.49 8.77
C THR A 76 3.56 -9.27 9.05
N ILE A 77 4.29 -9.62 7.99
CA ILE A 77 5.58 -10.31 8.11
C ILE A 77 6.76 -9.43 7.72
N GLY A 78 6.50 -8.29 7.04
CA GLY A 78 7.54 -7.33 6.68
C GLY A 78 6.96 -5.96 6.40
N ILE A 79 7.59 -4.90 6.91
CA ILE A 79 7.17 -3.52 6.68
C ILE A 79 8.39 -2.66 6.33
N GLY A 80 8.37 -2.11 5.13
CA GLY A 80 9.26 -1.05 4.66
C GLY A 80 8.53 0.28 4.73
N ALA A 81 9.06 1.22 5.53
CA ALA A 81 8.41 2.49 5.81
C ALA A 81 9.40 3.64 5.66
N GLY A 82 8.91 4.81 5.24
CA GLY A 82 9.65 6.07 5.25
C GLY A 82 10.80 6.14 4.25
N GLN A 83 10.82 5.28 3.23
CA GLN A 83 11.91 5.27 2.25
C GLN A 83 11.69 6.32 1.15
N MET A 84 12.80 6.83 0.60
CA MET A 84 12.78 7.78 -0.51
C MET A 84 12.32 7.11 -1.82
N SER A 85 12.76 5.88 -2.07
CA SER A 85 12.30 5.04 -3.18
C SER A 85 11.36 3.93 -2.71
N ARG A 86 10.37 3.60 -3.54
CA ARG A 86 9.43 2.50 -3.30
C ARG A 86 10.08 1.13 -3.50
N VAL A 87 11.15 1.07 -4.32
CA VAL A 87 12.01 -0.11 -4.47
C VAL A 87 12.74 -0.40 -3.16
N ASP A 88 13.36 0.62 -2.56
CA ASP A 88 14.04 0.46 -1.26
C ASP A 88 13.05 0.05 -0.15
N ALA A 89 11.83 0.59 -0.17
CA ALA A 89 10.77 0.16 0.74
C ALA A 89 10.42 -1.33 0.53
N CYS A 90 10.39 -1.79 -0.72
CA CYS A 90 10.12 -3.19 -1.05
C CYS A 90 11.24 -4.09 -0.54
N GLU A 91 12.49 -3.76 -0.87
CA GLU A 91 13.67 -4.50 -0.43
C GLU A 91 13.79 -4.55 1.09
N LEU A 92 13.51 -3.44 1.79
CA LEU A 92 13.48 -3.39 3.25
C LEU A 92 12.41 -4.31 3.84
N ALA A 93 11.20 -4.30 3.28
CA ALA A 93 10.10 -5.16 3.75
C ALA A 93 10.44 -6.65 3.54
N LEU A 94 10.94 -7.01 2.37
CA LEU A 94 11.36 -8.37 2.02
C LEU A 94 12.52 -8.86 2.90
N SER A 95 13.52 -8.00 3.12
CA SER A 95 14.69 -8.33 3.94
C SER A 95 14.33 -8.54 5.40
N LYS A 96 13.45 -7.69 5.96
CA LYS A 96 12.94 -7.87 7.33
C LYS A 96 12.20 -9.18 7.50
N ALA A 97 11.30 -9.51 6.56
CA ALA A 97 10.57 -10.77 6.62
C ALA A 97 11.52 -11.99 6.62
N ARG A 98 12.56 -11.97 5.76
CA ARG A 98 13.58 -13.03 5.73
C ARG A 98 14.40 -13.09 7.02
N PHE A 99 14.81 -11.94 7.54
CA PHE A 99 15.59 -11.86 8.77
C PHE A 99 14.84 -12.43 9.98
N GLU A 100 13.53 -12.18 10.06
CA GLU A 100 12.62 -12.73 11.07
C GLU A 100 12.26 -14.22 10.82
N GLY A 101 12.80 -14.84 9.77
CA GLY A 101 12.57 -16.24 9.44
C GLY A 101 11.21 -16.53 8.79
N HIS A 102 10.50 -15.50 8.31
CA HIS A 102 9.24 -15.70 7.61
C HIS A 102 9.46 -16.16 6.16
N SER A 103 8.69 -17.17 5.75
CA SER A 103 8.58 -17.54 4.34
C SER A 103 7.71 -16.53 3.60
N LEU A 104 8.25 -16.04 2.49
CA LEU A 104 7.58 -15.09 1.57
C LEU A 104 6.73 -15.80 0.51
N GLN A 105 6.85 -17.13 0.37
CA GLN A 105 6.06 -17.91 -0.57
C GLN A 105 4.57 -17.83 -0.20
N GLY A 106 3.76 -17.33 -1.13
CA GLY A 106 2.32 -17.16 -0.92
C GLY A 106 1.95 -15.96 -0.05
N ALA A 107 2.92 -15.10 0.29
CA ALA A 107 2.64 -13.83 0.93
C ALA A 107 2.15 -12.80 -0.11
N VAL A 108 1.49 -11.76 0.39
CA VAL A 108 0.95 -10.67 -0.43
C VAL A 108 1.58 -9.34 -0.04
N LEU A 109 1.51 -8.37 -0.95
CA LEU A 109 2.13 -7.06 -0.78
C LEU A 109 1.11 -5.94 -1.01
N ALA A 110 1.13 -4.92 -0.16
CA ALA A 110 0.40 -3.68 -0.34
C ALA A 110 1.37 -2.50 -0.47
N SER A 111 1.09 -1.58 -1.39
CA SER A 111 1.79 -0.30 -1.48
C SER A 111 0.84 0.88 -1.42
N ASP A 112 1.15 1.85 -0.57
CA ASP A 112 0.33 3.05 -0.28
C ASP A 112 0.11 3.96 -1.49
N ALA A 113 0.95 3.82 -2.51
CA ALA A 113 0.97 4.59 -3.74
C ALA A 113 1.36 3.72 -4.94
N PHE A 114 1.13 4.21 -6.16
CA PHE A 114 1.33 3.41 -7.37
C PHE A 114 2.79 3.02 -7.60
N PHE A 115 3.11 1.92 -8.29
CA PHE A 115 4.47 1.64 -8.73
C PHE A 115 4.84 2.44 -9.99
N PRO A 116 5.92 3.24 -9.98
CA PRO A 116 6.30 4.02 -11.17
C PRO A 116 6.98 3.16 -12.25
N PHE A 117 7.56 2.02 -11.87
CA PHE A 117 8.35 1.11 -12.70
C PHE A 117 8.12 -0.35 -12.25
N PRO A 118 8.45 -1.36 -13.07
CA PRO A 118 8.24 -2.78 -12.76
C PRO A 118 9.25 -3.37 -11.76
N ASP A 119 10.34 -2.67 -11.46
CA ASP A 119 11.44 -3.10 -10.58
C ASP A 119 10.97 -3.69 -9.23
N ALA A 120 10.06 -3.02 -8.52
CA ALA A 120 9.52 -3.52 -7.26
C ALA A 120 8.63 -4.77 -7.45
N ILE A 121 7.98 -4.91 -8.61
CA ILE A 121 7.18 -6.10 -8.94
C ILE A 121 8.11 -7.30 -9.20
N GLU A 122 9.20 -7.08 -9.93
CA GLU A 122 10.22 -8.08 -10.20
C GLU A 122 10.89 -8.57 -8.90
N GLN A 123 11.20 -7.64 -7.97
CA GLN A 123 11.70 -7.98 -6.64
C GLN A 123 10.70 -8.82 -5.82
N ALA A 124 9.43 -8.42 -5.82
CA ALA A 124 8.36 -9.14 -5.14
C ALA A 124 8.17 -10.55 -5.73
N ALA A 125 8.19 -10.68 -7.06
CA ALA A 125 8.10 -11.95 -7.76
C ALA A 125 9.25 -12.89 -7.40
N ALA A 126 10.50 -12.39 -7.47
CA ALA A 126 11.69 -13.15 -7.11
C ALA A 126 11.66 -13.66 -5.65
N ALA A 127 10.95 -12.96 -4.78
CA ALA A 127 10.77 -13.36 -3.39
C ALA A 127 9.62 -14.34 -3.14
N GLY A 128 8.75 -14.59 -4.13
CA GLY A 128 7.60 -15.50 -4.00
C GLY A 128 6.30 -14.85 -3.54
N ILE A 129 6.20 -13.52 -3.63
CA ILE A 129 4.93 -12.80 -3.46
C ILE A 129 3.96 -13.22 -4.56
N THR A 130 2.73 -13.55 -4.20
CA THR A 130 1.74 -14.07 -5.15
C THR A 130 0.65 -13.07 -5.50
N ALA A 131 0.45 -12.04 -4.68
CA ALA A 131 -0.52 -10.99 -4.97
C ALA A 131 -0.11 -9.61 -4.47
N ILE A 132 -0.53 -8.56 -5.18
CA ILE A 132 -0.21 -7.15 -4.92
C ILE A 132 -1.48 -6.30 -4.92
N ILE A 133 -1.57 -5.32 -4.02
CA ILE A 133 -2.60 -4.28 -4.02
C ILE A 133 -1.96 -2.89 -4.01
N GLN A 134 -2.41 -2.02 -4.90
CA GLN A 134 -1.93 -0.64 -5.03
C GLN A 134 -3.03 0.29 -5.58
N PRO A 135 -2.85 1.61 -5.60
CA PRO A 135 -3.87 2.52 -6.13
C PRO A 135 -4.03 2.45 -7.66
N GLY A 136 -2.93 2.22 -8.38
CA GLY A 136 -2.85 2.51 -9.82
C GLY A 136 -2.79 4.01 -10.13
N GLY A 137 -2.80 4.36 -11.41
CA GLY A 137 -2.73 5.74 -11.91
C GLY A 137 -1.35 6.16 -12.41
N SER A 138 -0.42 5.23 -12.60
CA SER A 138 0.87 5.51 -13.25
C SER A 138 0.69 5.59 -14.77
N VAL A 139 1.44 6.48 -15.42
CA VAL A 139 1.57 6.47 -16.91
C VAL A 139 2.15 5.14 -17.39
N ARG A 140 2.88 4.43 -16.52
CA ARG A 140 3.51 3.13 -16.79
C ARG A 140 2.78 1.94 -16.15
N ASP A 141 1.51 2.08 -15.80
CA ASP A 141 0.74 0.96 -15.22
C ASP A 141 0.74 -0.27 -16.15
N ALA A 142 0.74 -0.07 -17.46
CA ALA A 142 0.81 -1.18 -18.42
C ALA A 142 2.08 -2.03 -18.26
N ASP A 143 3.24 -1.40 -18.02
CA ASP A 143 4.52 -2.10 -17.82
C ASP A 143 4.50 -2.88 -16.49
N VAL A 144 3.95 -2.27 -15.45
CA VAL A 144 3.81 -2.85 -14.10
C VAL A 144 2.86 -4.06 -14.13
N ILE A 145 1.73 -3.94 -14.83
CA ILE A 145 0.76 -5.03 -15.01
C ILE A 145 1.38 -6.16 -15.84
N ALA A 146 2.11 -5.84 -16.91
CA ALA A 146 2.77 -6.84 -17.73
C ALA A 146 3.83 -7.64 -16.94
N ALA A 147 4.62 -6.97 -16.09
CA ALA A 147 5.58 -7.62 -15.21
C ALA A 147 4.88 -8.55 -14.19
N ALA A 148 3.77 -8.10 -13.60
CA ALA A 148 2.98 -8.92 -12.69
C ALA A 148 2.37 -10.15 -13.39
N ASP A 149 1.81 -9.98 -14.58
CA ASP A 149 1.28 -11.08 -15.40
C ASP A 149 2.37 -12.09 -15.78
N ALA A 150 3.55 -11.61 -16.18
CA ALA A 150 4.69 -12.47 -16.51
C ALA A 150 5.17 -13.30 -15.30
N ALA A 151 5.07 -12.73 -14.10
CA ALA A 151 5.40 -13.39 -12.84
C ALA A 151 4.26 -14.24 -12.26
N GLY A 152 3.06 -14.24 -12.88
CA GLY A 152 1.89 -14.92 -12.33
C GLY A 152 1.37 -14.30 -11.03
N ILE A 153 1.63 -13.02 -10.80
CA ILE A 153 1.15 -12.26 -9.63
C ILE A 153 -0.25 -11.74 -9.91
N GLY A 154 -1.15 -11.89 -8.94
CA GLY A 154 -2.46 -11.25 -9.00
C GLY A 154 -2.41 -9.81 -8.47
N MET A 155 -2.96 -8.84 -9.18
CA MET A 155 -2.88 -7.42 -8.82
C MET A 155 -4.25 -6.76 -8.74
N LEU A 156 -4.48 -6.02 -7.65
CA LEU A 156 -5.68 -5.19 -7.43
C LEU A 156 -5.34 -3.70 -7.47
N PHE A 157 -6.16 -2.93 -8.19
CA PHE A 157 -6.16 -1.47 -8.17
C PHE A 157 -7.31 -0.94 -7.31
N THR A 158 -6.98 -0.09 -6.34
CA THR A 158 -7.97 0.51 -5.43
C THR A 158 -8.51 1.85 -5.93
N GLY A 159 -7.71 2.62 -6.68
CA GLY A 159 -8.02 4.00 -7.04
C GLY A 159 -7.84 5.02 -5.91
N PHE A 160 -7.40 4.58 -4.71
CA PHE A 160 -7.23 5.43 -3.54
C PHE A 160 -5.77 5.40 -3.08
N ARG A 161 -5.17 6.58 -2.88
CA ARG A 161 -3.79 6.72 -2.38
C ARG A 161 -3.80 7.12 -0.90
N HIS A 162 -3.07 6.39 -0.07
CA HIS A 162 -2.96 6.65 1.37
C HIS A 162 -1.58 7.15 1.76
N PHE A 163 -1.23 8.35 1.30
CA PHE A 163 0.09 8.91 1.57
C PHE A 163 0.19 9.52 2.97
N ARG A 164 1.28 9.22 3.68
CA ARG A 164 1.53 9.66 5.05
C ARG A 164 2.99 10.04 5.27
N HIS A 165 3.25 11.34 5.43
CA HIS A 165 4.50 11.86 6.03
C HIS A 165 4.63 11.44 7.48
#